data_AF-A0A7J2TW77-F1
#
_entry.id   AF-A0A7J2TW77-F1
#
_cell.length_a   1.000
_cell.length_b   1.000
_cell.length_c   1.000
_cell.angle_alpha   90.00
_cell.angle_beta   90.00
_cell.angle_gamma   90.00
#
_symmetry.space_group_name_H-M   'P 1'
#
loop_
_entity.id
_entity.type
_entity.pdbx_description
1 polymer ?
#
loop_
_entity_poly.entity_id
_entity_poly.type
_entity_poly.pdbx_seq_one_letter_code
_entity_poly.pdbx_strand_id
1 'polypeptide(L)' 'MIVKIKISATFYGKCDICGKEGLVFKAGDEETKKVVVICEDCARKYKESKISDMIDEFGKRDEKSFYPGIKNLGENN' A
#
# COMPACT_ATOMS: atom_id res chain seq x y z
N MET A 1 -20.85 -1.76 -4.86
CA MET A 1 -19.62 -2.55 -4.63
C MET A 1 -19.09 -2.20 -3.24
N ILE A 2 -18.96 -3.17 -2.35
CA ILE A 2 -18.48 -2.95 -0.97
C ILE A 2 -16.96 -3.11 -1.02
N VAL A 3 -16.24 -1.99 -0.97
CA VAL A 3 -14.77 -1.98 -1.04
C VAL A 3 -14.21 -2.43 0.32
N LYS A 4 -13.53 -3.59 0.37
CA LYS A 4 -12.88 -4.09 1.60
C LYS A 4 -11.41 -3.67 1.62
N ILE A 5 -11.18 -2.48 2.16
CA ILE A 5 -9.83 -1.93 2.32
C ILE A 5 -9.19 -2.50 3.58
N LYS A 6 -7.99 -3.06 3.44
CA LYS A 6 -7.14 -3.47 4.56
C LYS A 6 -5.98 -2.50 4.72
N ILE A 7 -5.80 -2.02 5.95
CA ILE A 7 -4.65 -1.21 6.34
C ILE A 7 -3.74 -2.10 7.18
N SER A 8 -2.46 -2.11 6.84
CA SER A 8 -1.43 -2.83 7.58
C SER A 8 -0.72 -1.92 8.58
N ALA A 9 0.14 -2.49 9.43
CA ALA A 9 0.90 -1.74 10.42
C ALA A 9 1.77 -0.65 9.78
N THR A 10 2.01 0.43 10.54
CA THR A 10 2.92 1.50 10.16
C THR A 10 4.36 1.01 10.23
N PHE A 11 5.15 1.26 9.19
CA PHE A 11 6.57 0.93 9.09
C PHE A 11 7.35 2.12 8.53
N TYR A 12 8.67 2.10 8.67
CA TYR A 12 9.51 3.12 8.05
C TYR A 12 9.78 2.74 6.58
N GLY A 13 9.53 3.64 5.65
CA GLY A 13 9.67 3.36 4.22
C GLY A 13 9.40 4.58 3.36
N LYS A 14 9.41 4.37 2.04
CA LYS A 14 9.16 5.42 1.05
C LYS A 14 7.68 5.47 0.70
N CYS A 15 7.10 6.67 0.71
CA CYS A 15 5.72 6.89 0.27
C CYS A 15 5.65 6.80 -1.26
N ASP A 16 4.72 6.01 -1.79
CA ASP A 16 4.48 5.89 -3.24
C ASP A 16 3.89 7.17 -3.85
N ILE A 17 3.24 8.02 -3.04
CA ILE A 17 2.55 9.23 -3.52
C ILE A 17 3.52 10.41 -3.61
N CYS A 18 4.19 10.75 -2.50
CA CYS A 18 5.06 11.92 -2.43
C CYS A 18 6.56 11.59 -2.56
N GLY A 19 6.94 10.31 -2.57
CA GLY A 19 8.34 9.88 -2.67
C GLY A 19 9.19 10.14 -1.43
N LYS A 20 8.63 10.70 -0.34
CA LYS A 20 9.36 10.96 0.91
C LYS A 20 9.55 9.67 1.69
N GLU A 21 10.71 9.54 2.32
CA GLU A 21 11.01 8.49 3.28
C GLU A 21 10.60 8.92 4.69
N GLY A 22 9.97 8.02 5.44
CA GLY A 22 9.45 8.32 6.76
C GLY A 22 8.55 7.21 7.29
N LEU A 23 7.71 7.55 8.28
CA LEU A 23 6.66 6.65 8.74
C LEU A 23 5.55 6.57 7.69
N VAL A 24 5.33 5.37 7.18
CA VAL A 24 4.35 5.04 6.15
C VAL A 24 3.54 3.81 6.57
N PHE A 25 2.36 3.63 6.00
CA PHE A 25 1.58 2.42 6.16
C PHE A 25 1.13 1.92 4.78
N LYS A 26 0.96 0.60 4.64
CA LYS A 26 0.46 0.02 3.41
C LYS A 26 -1.06 -0.16 3.51
N ALA A 27 -1.77 0.47 2.59
CA ALA A 27 -3.20 0.28 2.38
C ALA A 27 -3.39 -0.57 1.13
N GLY A 28 -4.31 -1.51 1.16
CA GLY A 28 -4.61 -2.36 0.02
C GLY A 28 -6.08 -2.70 -0.07
N ASP A 29 -6.53 -2.92 -1.29
CA ASP A 29 -7.87 -3.42 -1.57
C ASP A 29 -7.81 -4.92 -1.82
N GLU A 30 -8.60 -5.69 -1.07
CA GLU A 30 -8.56 -7.15 -1.11
C GLU A 30 -9.13 -7.72 -2.42
N GLU A 31 -10.08 -7.00 -3.05
CA GLU A 31 -10.76 -7.44 -4.26
C GLU A 31 -9.89 -7.24 -5.51
N THR A 32 -9.31 -6.05 -5.65
CA THR A 32 -8.45 -5.68 -6.79
C THR A 32 -7.00 -6.10 -6.63
N LYS A 33 -6.62 -6.51 -5.41
CA LYS A 33 -5.24 -6.80 -4.99
C LYS A 33 -4.26 -5.64 -5.25
N LYS A 34 -4.77 -4.41 -5.29
CA LYS A 34 -3.96 -3.21 -5.40
C LYS A 34 -3.48 -2.80 -4.01
N VAL A 35 -2.22 -2.40 -3.90
CA VAL A 35 -1.62 -1.90 -2.66
C VAL A 35 -0.89 -0.60 -2.91
N VAL A 36 -0.88 0.27 -1.92
CA VAL A 36 -0.22 1.57 -1.95
C VAL A 36 0.43 1.85 -0.60
N VAL A 37 1.65 2.39 -0.60
CA VAL A 37 2.36 2.81 0.60
C VAL A 37 2.20 4.33 0.79
N ILE A 38 1.60 4.74 1.89
CA ILE A 38 1.19 6.13 2.14
C ILE A 38 1.83 6.64 3.43
N CYS A 39 2.40 7.85 3.42
CA CYS A 39 2.86 8.52 4.65
C CYS A 39 1.72 9.21 5.40
N GLU A 40 1.92 9.52 6.67
CA GLU A 40 0.90 10.21 7.49
C GLU A 40 0.43 11.53 6.85
N ASP A 41 1.33 12.33 6.28
CA ASP A 41 1.01 13.59 5.59
C ASP A 41 0.04 13.38 4.41
N CYS A 42 0.33 12.41 3.54
CA CYS A 42 -0.56 12.06 2.45
C CYS A 42 -1.87 11.52 3.03
N ALA A 43 -1.83 10.58 3.96
CA ALA A 43 -3.04 10.03 4.58
C ALA A 43 -3.96 11.08 5.19
N ARG A 44 -3.40 12.12 5.82
CA ARG A 44 -4.17 13.26 6.34
C ARG A 44 -4.81 14.09 5.23
N LYS A 45 -4.08 14.38 4.14
CA LYS A 45 -4.63 15.12 2.99
C LYS A 45 -5.76 14.39 2.29
N TYR A 46 -5.69 13.07 2.25
CA TYR A 46 -6.67 12.24 1.55
C TYR A 46 -7.69 11.61 2.50
N LYS A 47 -7.77 12.03 3.76
CA LYS A 47 -8.78 11.53 4.71
C LYS A 47 -10.21 11.82 4.25
N GLU A 48 -10.38 12.79 3.35
CA GLU A 48 -11.65 13.17 2.71
C GLU A 48 -11.88 12.47 1.36
N SER A 49 -10.83 12.09 0.64
CA SER A 49 -10.93 11.26 -0.56
C SER A 49 -11.09 9.80 -0.14
N LYS A 50 -12.00 9.06 -0.78
CA LYS A 50 -12.14 7.62 -0.50
C LYS A 50 -10.78 6.96 -0.73
N ILE A 51 -10.24 6.26 0.28
CA ILE A 51 -8.98 5.52 0.19
C ILE A 51 -9.00 4.56 -1.03
N SER A 52 -10.19 4.12 -1.45
CA SER A 52 -10.46 3.38 -2.68
C SER A 52 -9.92 4.06 -3.94
N ASP A 53 -10.13 5.37 -4.12
CA ASP A 53 -9.64 6.13 -5.27
C ASP A 53 -8.11 6.17 -5.29
N MET A 54 -7.48 6.32 -4.11
CA MET A 54 -6.03 6.33 -4.02
C MET A 54 -5.42 4.97 -4.37
N ILE A 55 -6.06 3.89 -3.92
CA ILE A 55 -5.67 2.54 -4.30
C ILE A 55 -5.91 2.33 -5.80
N ASP A 56 -6.93 2.93 -6.40
CA ASP A 56 -7.13 2.81 -7.83
C ASP A 56 -6.09 3.58 -8.65
N GLU A 57 -5.79 4.82 -8.26
CA GLU A 57 -4.92 5.77 -8.95
C GLU A 57 -3.42 5.50 -8.70
N PHE A 58 -3.02 5.28 -7.44
CA PHE A 58 -1.63 5.06 -7.04
C PHE A 58 -1.33 3.61 -6.66
N GLY A 59 -2.37 2.80 -6.44
CA GLY A 59 -2.17 1.42 -6.03
C GLY A 59 -1.58 0.63 -7.18
N LYS A 60 -0.44 0.03 -6.87
CA LYS A 60 0.22 -0.91 -7.77
C LYS A 60 -0.48 -2.25 -7.58
N ARG A 61 -0.82 -2.90 -8.70
CA ARG A 61 -1.38 -4.24 -8.68
C ARG A 61 -0.25 -5.19 -8.26
N ASP A 62 -0.32 -5.68 -7.03
CA ASP A 62 0.64 -6.68 -6.54
C ASP A 62 0.21 -8.03 -7.15
N GLU A 63 0.69 -8.29 -8.38
CA GLU A 63 0.46 -9.56 -9.09
C GLU A 63 1.16 -10.73 -8.37
N LYS A 64 2.17 -10.41 -7.56
CA LYS A 64 2.60 -11.29 -6.47
C LYS A 64 1.52 -11.22 -5.39
N SER A 65 0.56 -12.15 -5.51
CA SER A 65 -0.32 -12.62 -4.45
C SER A 65 0.12 -12.16 -3.07
N PHE A 66 -0.82 -11.63 -2.28
CA PHE A 66 -0.78 -11.60 -0.81
C PHE A 66 -0.28 -12.95 -0.28
N TYR A 67 1.03 -13.16 -0.32
CA TYR A 67 1.68 -14.31 0.24
C TYR A 67 1.94 -13.91 1.69
N PRO A 68 1.38 -14.63 2.67
CA PRO A 68 1.91 -14.56 4.02
C PRO A 68 3.42 -14.82 3.93
N GLY A 69 4.18 -14.02 4.66
CA GLY A 69 5.59 -13.74 4.38
C GLY A 69 6.49 -14.94 4.12
N ILE A 70 7.59 -14.59 3.47
CA ILE A 70 8.82 -15.35 3.21
C ILE A 70 8.79 -16.19 1.92
N LYS A 71 9.28 -15.59 0.83
CA LYS A 71 10.17 -16.31 -0.09
C LYS A 71 11.08 -15.36 -0.87
N ASN A 72 12.34 -15.79 -0.97
CA ASN A 72 13.44 -15.28 -1.82
C ASN A 72 14.44 -14.31 -1.17
N LEU A 73 15.24 -14.85 -0.25
CA LEU A 73 16.68 -14.58 -0.21
C LEU A 73 17.36 -15.92 -0.52
N GLY A 74 17.82 -16.11 -1.76
CA GLY A 74 18.50 -17.35 -2.12
C GLY A 74 18.62 -17.64 -3.61
N GLU A 75 18.87 -16.64 -4.46
CA GLU A 75 19.46 -16.89 -5.79
C GLU A 75 20.46 -15.76 -6.09
N ASN A 76 21.70 -16.00 -5.69
CA ASN A 76 22.98 -15.42 -6.14
C ASN A 76 24.01 -16.07 -5.19
N ASN A 77 24.99 -16.87 -5.61
CA ASN A 77 25.74 -16.95 -6.86
C ASN A 77 26.32 -18.37 -6.96
#